data_AF-A0AAN6R4J9-F1
#
_entry.id   AF-A0AAN6R4J9-F1
#
_cell.length_a   1.000
_cell.length_b   1.000
_cell.length_c   1.000
_cell.angle_alpha   90.00
_cell.angle_beta   90.00
_cell.angle_gamma   90.00
#
_symmetry.space_group_name_H-M   'P 1'
#
loop_
_entity.id
_entity.type
_entity.pdbx_description
1 polymer ?
#
loop_
_entity_poly.entity_id
_entity_poly.type
_entity_poly.pdbx_seq_one_letter_code
_entity_poly.pdbx_strand_id
1 'polypeptide(L)'
;MGARGLTSRGLVVGELVGLGALVEKNSGDDEPASTSPPTIVAAITTIHRAPDGPVLSLFLLVDSSVAGAPRPTTSERNWGLDYPQPTPNTSRGQPQKKSLVRCYSHCAMGKYNFSALRVRQVALATKENRGRVQCGSWANIIGDIPPASVLVRNQAQSHPVIQQRVKTIPGKSTPQVVFESRPSRKISSKKPSRMFQPREIRYEEDQLRKEFFSDHPWELARPRVVLENDGNDHRHYNWAQIQQPGKALDGESVVQRQLYLLNTVPDITKGEAYDIARREFYHLRLQQDVERRVAREEALATGAYFGPDMHTVGMEMEDQEYERWKVWADAQNQKMEQSLAAFSGAIEMNPEEESGADETEKLSL
;
A
#
# COMPACT_ATOMS: atom_id res chain seq x y z
N MET A 1 -14.93 -14.13 -66.63
CA MET A 1 -15.62 -13.07 -67.39
C MET A 1 -16.84 -13.68 -68.08
N GLY A 2 -18.04 -13.16 -67.79
CA GLY A 2 -19.22 -13.34 -68.65
C GLY A 2 -20.16 -14.51 -68.33
N ALA A 3 -20.97 -14.40 -67.28
CA ALA A 3 -22.23 -15.15 -67.12
C ALA A 3 -23.32 -14.13 -66.77
N ARG A 4 -24.12 -13.66 -67.75
CA ARG A 4 -25.47 -14.15 -68.07
C ARG A 4 -26.39 -14.20 -66.84
N GLY A 5 -27.14 -13.12 -66.65
CA GLY A 5 -28.34 -13.11 -65.82
C GLY A 5 -29.56 -13.66 -66.57
N LEU A 6 -30.51 -14.20 -65.82
CA LEU A 6 -31.95 -14.27 -66.12
C LEU A 6 -32.69 -15.03 -65.01
N THR A 7 -34.00 -14.73 -64.89
CA THR A 7 -35.08 -15.39 -64.11
C THR A 7 -35.20 -14.94 -62.65
N SER A 8 -36.24 -14.23 -62.19
CA SER A 8 -37.71 -14.22 -62.35
C SER A 8 -38.46 -15.01 -61.27
N ARG A 9 -39.58 -14.40 -60.81
CA ARG A 9 -40.67 -14.92 -59.94
C ARG A 9 -40.32 -14.98 -58.44
N GLY A 10 -41.17 -14.55 -57.50
CA GLY A 10 -42.55 -14.06 -57.52
C GLY A 10 -43.15 -14.26 -56.12
N LEU A 11 -44.13 -13.41 -55.74
CA LEU A 11 -45.28 -13.63 -54.82
C LEU A 11 -45.00 -14.33 -53.45
N VAL A 12 -45.50 -13.93 -52.27
CA VAL A 12 -46.84 -13.44 -51.88
C VAL A 12 -46.82 -13.21 -50.35
N VAL A 13 -47.51 -12.13 -49.93
CA VAL A 13 -48.39 -11.95 -48.74
C VAL A 13 -47.91 -12.33 -47.32
N GLY A 14 -48.07 -11.36 -46.42
CA GLY A 14 -48.05 -11.56 -44.97
C GLY A 14 -48.41 -10.27 -44.21
N GLU A 15 -49.66 -9.83 -44.38
CA GLU A 15 -50.32 -8.72 -43.69
C GLU A 15 -50.71 -9.13 -42.26
N LEU A 16 -50.42 -8.30 -41.25
CA LEU A 16 -51.00 -8.39 -39.91
C LEU A 16 -51.15 -6.97 -39.30
N VAL A 17 -52.30 -6.37 -39.60
CA VAL A 17 -53.02 -5.38 -38.77
C VAL A 17 -53.71 -6.20 -37.66
N GLY A 18 -53.75 -5.89 -36.35
CA GLY A 18 -54.00 -4.65 -35.63
C GLY A 18 -55.27 -4.85 -34.75
N LEU A 19 -55.35 -4.14 -33.60
CA LEU A 19 -56.48 -4.00 -32.64
C LEU A 19 -56.62 -5.10 -31.57
N GLY A 20 -56.92 -4.84 -30.28
CA GLY A 20 -57.30 -3.64 -29.49
C GLY A 20 -57.22 -4.05 -27.99
N ALA A 21 -56.88 -3.16 -27.03
CA ALA A 21 -57.66 -2.10 -26.38
C ALA A 21 -58.81 -2.57 -25.45
N LEU A 22 -58.61 -2.40 -24.12
CA LEU A 22 -59.61 -2.03 -23.07
C LEU A 22 -58.83 -1.87 -21.72
N VAL A 23 -58.55 -0.68 -21.16
CA VAL A 23 -59.39 0.31 -20.43
C VAL A 23 -59.76 -0.12 -18.99
N GLU A 24 -59.23 0.60 -17.99
CA GLU A 24 -59.94 1.23 -16.85
C GLU A 24 -58.92 2.13 -16.10
N LYS A 25 -58.94 3.46 -16.29
CA LYS A 25 -59.65 4.50 -15.51
C LYS A 25 -59.38 4.47 -14.00
N ASN A 26 -58.58 5.43 -13.54
CA ASN A 26 -58.95 6.30 -12.42
C ASN A 26 -58.36 7.70 -12.63
N SER A 27 -59.24 8.69 -12.43
CA SER A 27 -59.12 10.13 -12.66
C SER A 27 -58.93 10.88 -11.33
N GLY A 28 -58.39 12.11 -11.42
CA GLY A 28 -58.26 13.11 -10.35
C GLY A 28 -56.90 13.80 -10.43
N ASP A 29 -56.71 14.79 -11.33
CA ASP A 29 -56.88 16.26 -11.10
C ASP A 29 -55.75 16.80 -10.18
N ASP A 30 -54.86 17.78 -10.47
CA ASP A 30 -54.89 18.98 -11.33
C ASP A 30 -53.45 19.46 -11.72
N GLU A 31 -53.37 20.24 -12.80
CA GLU A 31 -52.24 20.97 -13.44
C GLU A 31 -51.72 22.23 -12.65
N PRO A 32 -50.77 23.08 -13.16
CA PRO A 32 -49.53 22.84 -13.92
C PRO A 32 -48.30 23.63 -13.39
N ALA A 33 -47.16 23.37 -14.05
CA ALA A 33 -45.83 23.92 -13.80
C ALA A 33 -45.69 25.45 -14.00
N SER A 34 -44.80 26.07 -13.21
CA SER A 34 -44.07 27.29 -13.59
C SER A 34 -42.67 27.33 -12.99
N THR A 35 -41.72 27.57 -13.88
CA THR A 35 -40.28 27.59 -13.75
C THR A 35 -39.76 28.86 -13.07
N SER A 36 -38.94 28.74 -12.01
CA SER A 36 -37.87 29.69 -11.68
C SER A 36 -36.88 29.09 -10.65
N PRO A 37 -35.59 29.51 -10.66
CA PRO A 37 -34.46 28.76 -10.09
C PRO A 37 -34.29 28.93 -8.57
N PRO A 38 -33.57 28.01 -7.88
CA PRO A 38 -33.35 28.11 -6.44
C PRO A 38 -32.39 29.26 -6.10
N THR A 39 -32.92 30.30 -5.45
CA THR A 39 -32.16 31.30 -4.71
C THR A 39 -31.43 30.63 -3.54
N ILE A 40 -30.10 30.55 -3.63
CA ILE A 40 -29.24 30.21 -2.50
C ILE A 40 -29.34 31.37 -1.51
N VAL A 41 -30.10 31.18 -0.43
CA VAL A 41 -30.05 32.06 0.75
C VAL A 41 -28.72 31.79 1.44
N ALA A 42 -27.76 32.67 1.19
CA ALA A 42 -26.53 32.74 1.97
C ALA A 42 -26.90 33.12 3.41
N ALA A 43 -26.85 32.16 4.32
CA ALA A 43 -26.84 32.44 5.74
C ALA A 43 -25.51 33.12 6.08
N ILE A 44 -25.51 34.46 6.10
CA ILE A 44 -24.44 35.26 6.68
C ILE A 44 -24.57 35.13 8.20
N THR A 45 -23.85 34.16 8.77
CA THR A 45 -23.65 34.10 10.22
C THR A 45 -22.76 35.29 10.61
N THR A 46 -23.42 36.33 11.11
CA THR A 46 -22.79 37.50 11.71
C THR A 46 -22.17 37.06 13.04
N ILE A 47 -20.86 36.86 13.08
CA ILE A 47 -20.12 36.67 14.33
C ILE A 47 -19.86 38.05 14.92
N HIS A 48 -20.50 38.33 16.05
CA HIS A 48 -20.25 39.49 16.89
C HIS A 48 -18.77 39.51 17.31
N ARG A 49 -18.08 40.59 16.96
CA ARG A 49 -16.76 40.97 17.46
C ARG A 49 -16.94 41.79 18.74
N ALA A 50 -16.30 41.35 19.83
CA ALA A 50 -15.97 42.17 20.98
C ALA A 50 -14.55 41.80 21.47
N PRO A 51 -13.83 42.72 22.12
CA PRO A 51 -12.38 42.88 21.96
C PRO A 51 -11.56 42.31 23.12
N ASP A 52 -10.24 42.25 22.89
CA ASP A 52 -9.14 42.22 23.86
C ASP A 52 -8.83 40.89 24.61
N GLY A 53 -7.70 40.27 24.25
CA GLY A 53 -7.02 39.25 25.08
C GLY A 53 -6.05 38.33 24.29
N PRO A 54 -4.80 38.10 24.76
CA PRO A 54 -3.72 37.53 23.95
C PRO A 54 -3.82 36.02 23.71
N VAL A 55 -3.45 35.61 22.49
CA VAL A 55 -3.41 34.22 22.02
C VAL A 55 -2.11 33.57 22.48
N LEU A 56 -2.19 32.65 23.44
CA LEU A 56 -1.15 31.67 23.73
C LEU A 56 -1.32 30.49 22.76
N SER A 57 -0.51 30.46 21.71
CA SER A 57 -0.44 29.34 20.77
C SER A 57 0.39 28.21 21.38
N LEU A 58 -0.30 27.17 21.87
CA LEU A 58 0.28 25.90 22.28
C LEU A 58 0.52 25.04 21.03
N PHE A 59 1.73 25.06 20.48
CA PHE A 59 2.15 24.09 19.47
C PHE A 59 2.53 22.77 20.14
N LEU A 60 1.78 21.70 19.80
CA LEU A 60 2.14 20.32 20.12
C LEU A 60 3.29 19.88 19.21
N LEU A 61 4.48 19.73 19.78
CA LEU A 61 5.59 18.99 19.20
C LEU A 61 5.23 17.49 19.21
N VAL A 62 5.10 16.88 18.04
CA VAL A 62 5.22 15.42 17.90
C VAL A 62 6.63 15.15 17.41
N ASP A 63 7.42 14.55 18.30
CA ASP A 63 8.77 14.09 18.07
C ASP A 63 8.74 12.82 17.22
N SER A 64 9.44 12.80 16.09
CA SER A 64 9.65 11.60 15.26
C SER A 64 11.02 11.67 14.63
N SER A 65 12.01 11.35 15.45
CA SER A 65 13.35 10.94 15.03
C SER A 65 13.29 9.63 14.25
N VAL A 66 13.41 9.71 12.92
CA VAL A 66 13.87 8.60 12.07
C VAL A 66 14.91 9.15 11.12
N ALA A 67 16.16 9.17 11.59
CA ALA A 67 17.33 9.42 10.75
C ALA A 67 17.69 8.13 9.99
N GLY A 68 17.52 8.15 8.67
CA GLY A 68 18.06 7.14 7.76
C GLY A 68 19.53 7.44 7.44
N ALA A 69 20.44 6.57 7.89
CA ALA A 69 21.84 6.60 7.50
C ALA A 69 22.13 5.59 6.36
N PRO A 70 23.08 5.90 5.46
CA PRO A 70 23.39 5.10 4.27
C PRO A 70 24.24 3.86 4.56
N ARG A 71 24.12 2.84 3.70
CA ARG A 71 24.96 1.62 3.72
C ARG A 71 26.37 1.89 3.19
N PRO A 72 27.42 1.34 3.83
CA PRO A 72 28.68 1.08 3.17
C PRO A 72 28.99 -0.42 3.03
N THR A 73 29.80 -0.68 2.02
CA THR A 73 30.29 -1.97 1.52
C THR A 73 31.35 -2.60 2.41
N THR A 74 31.34 -3.93 2.37
CA THR A 74 32.28 -4.96 2.85
C THR A 74 33.73 -4.51 3.14
N SER A 75 34.18 -4.67 4.39
CA SER A 75 35.50 -5.26 4.69
C SER A 75 35.54 -5.73 6.15
N GLU A 76 36.11 -6.92 6.35
CA GLU A 76 36.30 -7.57 7.63
C GLU A 76 37.21 -6.73 8.54
N ARG A 77 36.76 -6.45 9.77
CA ARG A 77 37.65 -6.35 10.93
C ARG A 77 36.88 -6.44 12.25
N ASN A 78 37.40 -7.36 13.05
CA ASN A 78 36.98 -7.78 14.37
C ASN A 78 37.07 -6.61 15.37
N TRP A 79 35.97 -6.25 16.02
CA TRP A 79 35.97 -5.37 17.19
C TRP A 79 35.14 -6.01 18.29
N GLY A 80 35.86 -6.56 19.28
CA GLY A 80 35.29 -6.94 20.56
C GLY A 80 34.85 -5.67 21.31
N LEU A 81 33.65 -5.74 21.88
CA LEU A 81 33.21 -4.81 22.90
C LEU A 81 32.92 -5.62 24.16
N ASP A 82 33.70 -5.29 25.18
CA ASP A 82 33.67 -5.78 26.55
C ASP A 82 32.29 -5.59 27.18
N TYR A 83 31.71 -6.69 27.63
CA TYR A 83 30.69 -6.68 28.69
C TYR A 83 31.35 -7.14 29.99
N PRO A 84 31.20 -6.42 31.12
CA PRO A 84 31.80 -6.81 32.38
C PRO A 84 31.16 -8.10 32.92
N GLN A 85 31.99 -9.12 33.08
CA GLN A 85 31.67 -10.36 33.78
C GLN A 85 31.69 -10.13 35.30
N PRO A 86 30.68 -10.59 36.08
CA PRO A 86 30.80 -10.66 37.52
C PRO A 86 31.74 -11.80 37.92
N THR A 87 32.78 -11.47 38.70
CA THR A 87 33.76 -12.41 39.25
C THR A 87 33.17 -13.27 40.37
N PRO A 88 33.66 -14.52 40.56
CA PRO A 88 33.33 -15.33 41.71
C PRO A 88 34.45 -15.28 42.77
N ASN A 89 34.13 -15.03 44.05
CA ASN A 89 34.72 -15.83 45.14
C ASN A 89 34.01 -15.72 46.50
N THR A 90 33.35 -16.82 46.85
CA THR A 90 33.50 -17.63 48.08
C THR A 90 34.03 -16.98 49.37
N SER A 91 33.17 -16.88 50.38
CA SER A 91 33.52 -17.20 51.76
C SER A 91 32.41 -18.00 52.46
N ARG A 92 32.71 -19.28 52.67
CA ARG A 92 32.25 -20.23 53.69
C ARG A 92 30.99 -19.90 54.52
N GLY A 93 30.03 -20.81 54.43
CA GLY A 93 29.05 -21.08 55.48
C GLY A 93 28.18 -22.29 55.09
N GLN A 94 28.56 -23.50 55.49
CA GLN A 94 27.62 -24.62 55.44
C GLN A 94 26.53 -24.40 56.49
N PRO A 95 25.27 -24.73 56.15
CA PRO A 95 24.58 -25.65 57.02
C PRO A 95 23.80 -26.74 56.26
N GLN A 96 24.08 -27.97 56.69
CA GLN A 96 23.09 -28.97 57.12
C GLN A 96 21.91 -29.25 56.18
N LYS A 97 22.00 -30.43 55.56
CA LYS A 97 20.95 -31.19 54.88
C LYS A 97 19.58 -31.05 55.55
N LYS A 98 18.61 -30.52 54.80
CA LYS A 98 17.19 -30.85 54.97
C LYS A 98 16.65 -31.30 53.62
N SER A 99 16.35 -32.60 53.53
CA SER A 99 15.63 -33.20 52.42
C SER A 99 14.24 -32.57 52.33
N LEU A 100 14.05 -31.68 51.36
CA LEU A 100 12.74 -31.26 50.90
C LEU A 100 12.66 -31.69 49.45
N VAL A 101 11.87 -32.73 49.20
CA VAL A 101 11.45 -33.17 47.88
C VAL A 101 10.71 -31.99 47.25
N ARG A 102 11.46 -31.14 46.55
CA ARG A 102 10.90 -30.09 45.70
C ARG A 102 10.83 -30.71 44.31
N CYS A 103 9.64 -31.21 43.98
CA CYS A 103 9.27 -31.48 42.60
C CYS A 103 9.42 -30.17 41.84
N TYR A 104 10.57 -29.95 41.23
CA TYR A 104 10.70 -28.97 40.17
C TYR A 104 9.88 -29.50 39.02
N SER A 105 8.62 -29.05 38.95
CA SER A 105 7.84 -29.04 37.74
C SER A 105 8.73 -28.38 36.68
N HIS A 106 9.33 -29.21 35.83
CA HIS A 106 9.94 -28.77 34.60
C HIS A 106 8.85 -27.99 33.86
N CYS A 107 9.02 -26.67 33.80
CA CYS A 107 8.17 -25.81 32.99
C CYS A 107 8.47 -26.13 31.53
N ALA A 108 7.84 -27.19 31.03
CA ALA A 108 7.86 -27.57 29.62
C ALA A 108 7.20 -26.42 28.84
N MET A 109 8.03 -25.59 28.23
CA MET A 109 7.63 -24.64 27.20
C MET A 109 6.72 -25.36 26.18
N GLY A 110 5.46 -24.92 26.03
CA GLY A 110 4.63 -25.28 24.87
C GLY A 110 3.52 -26.33 25.06
N LYS A 111 3.02 -26.60 26.27
CA LYS A 111 1.76 -27.36 26.42
C LYS A 111 0.57 -26.46 26.11
N TYR A 112 -0.30 -26.86 25.17
CA TYR A 112 -1.52 -26.12 24.83
C TYR A 112 -2.41 -25.96 26.08
N ASN A 113 -2.72 -24.72 26.45
CA ASN A 113 -3.62 -24.42 27.56
C ASN A 113 -5.08 -24.39 27.05
N PHE A 114 -5.88 -25.35 27.52
CA PHE A 114 -7.30 -25.45 27.17
C PHE A 114 -8.24 -24.89 28.24
N SER A 115 -7.72 -24.28 29.32
CA SER A 115 -8.54 -23.76 30.40
C SER A 115 -9.58 -22.75 29.90
N ALA A 116 -9.19 -21.89 28.95
CA ALA A 116 -10.06 -20.88 28.34
C ALA A 116 -11.23 -21.47 27.52
N LEU A 117 -11.01 -22.61 26.83
CA LEU A 117 -12.07 -23.27 26.06
C LEU A 117 -13.01 -24.11 26.95
N ARG A 118 -12.54 -24.55 28.12
CA ARG A 118 -13.30 -25.41 29.04
C ARG A 118 -13.96 -24.65 30.19
N VAL A 119 -14.02 -23.32 30.15
CA VAL A 119 -14.58 -22.48 31.22
C VAL A 119 -16.01 -22.88 31.60
N ARG A 120 -16.86 -23.20 30.60
CA ARG A 120 -18.22 -23.72 30.85
C ARG A 120 -18.22 -25.07 31.57
N GLN A 121 -17.37 -26.01 31.14
CA GLN A 121 -17.25 -27.33 31.76
C GLN A 121 -16.81 -27.21 33.22
N VAL A 122 -15.82 -26.34 33.50
CA VAL A 122 -15.33 -26.06 34.85
C VAL A 122 -16.39 -25.39 35.72
N ALA A 123 -17.16 -24.44 35.18
CA ALA A 123 -18.24 -23.77 35.90
C ALA A 123 -19.39 -24.72 36.26
N LEU A 124 -19.79 -25.60 35.33
CA LEU A 124 -20.81 -26.63 35.59
C LEU A 124 -20.33 -27.61 36.67
N ALA A 125 -19.09 -28.11 36.54
CA ALA A 125 -18.50 -28.99 37.55
C ALA A 125 -18.35 -28.31 38.92
N THR A 126 -18.06 -27.01 38.96
CA THR A 126 -17.98 -26.25 40.23
C THR A 126 -19.35 -26.07 40.87
N LYS A 127 -20.39 -25.81 40.06
CA LYS A 127 -21.78 -25.69 40.52
C LYS A 127 -22.28 -27.02 41.10
N GLU A 128 -22.01 -28.13 40.42
CA GLU A 128 -22.38 -29.48 40.87
C GLU A 128 -21.67 -29.84 42.19
N ASN A 129 -20.36 -29.60 42.29
CA ASN A 129 -19.57 -29.96 43.48
C ASN A 129 -19.79 -29.06 44.70
N ARG A 130 -20.12 -27.78 44.51
CA ARG A 130 -20.23 -26.79 45.61
C ARG A 130 -21.68 -26.36 45.91
N GLY A 131 -22.67 -26.92 45.21
CA GLY A 131 -24.11 -26.84 45.49
C GLY A 131 -24.79 -25.46 45.41
N ARG A 132 -24.07 -24.35 45.66
CA ARG A 132 -24.62 -22.98 45.75
C ARG A 132 -23.79 -21.92 45.02
N VAL A 133 -22.95 -22.31 44.06
CA VAL A 133 -22.29 -21.36 43.16
C VAL A 133 -23.23 -21.07 42.00
N GLN A 134 -23.81 -19.87 41.97
CA GLN A 134 -24.58 -19.41 40.81
C GLN A 134 -23.66 -19.42 39.58
N CYS A 135 -23.96 -20.26 38.59
CA CYS A 135 -23.28 -20.17 37.30
C CYS A 135 -23.62 -18.81 36.68
N GLY A 136 -22.61 -18.12 36.13
CA GLY A 136 -22.85 -16.88 35.43
C GLY A 136 -23.87 -17.09 34.30
N SER A 137 -24.66 -16.06 33.99
CA SER A 137 -25.65 -16.07 32.91
C SER A 137 -25.05 -16.49 31.56
N TRP A 138 -23.74 -16.22 31.36
CA TRP A 138 -22.96 -16.65 30.20
C TRP A 138 -22.87 -18.17 30.01
N ALA A 139 -23.01 -19.00 31.05
CA ALA A 139 -22.84 -20.45 30.94
C ALA A 139 -23.92 -21.11 30.08
N ASN A 140 -25.13 -20.55 30.07
CA ASN A 140 -26.22 -20.96 29.19
C ASN A 140 -25.92 -20.54 27.75
N ILE A 141 -25.49 -19.29 27.53
CA ILE A 141 -25.13 -18.73 26.22
C ILE A 141 -24.01 -19.53 25.54
N ILE A 142 -22.95 -19.89 26.29
CA ILE A 142 -21.86 -20.74 25.76
C ILE A 142 -22.32 -22.19 25.50
N GLY A 143 -23.43 -22.61 26.12
CA GLY A 143 -24.08 -23.89 25.80
C GLY A 143 -24.72 -23.87 24.43
N ASP A 144 -25.37 -22.75 24.08
CA ASP A 144 -26.02 -22.55 22.79
C ASP A 144 -25.00 -22.29 21.67
N ILE A 145 -23.91 -21.58 21.99
CA ILE A 145 -22.81 -21.27 21.06
C ILE A 145 -21.51 -21.88 21.61
N PRO A 146 -21.26 -23.18 21.37
CA PRO A 146 -20.03 -23.81 21.81
C PRO A 146 -18.81 -23.21 21.10
N PRO A 147 -17.65 -23.11 21.78
CA PRO A 147 -16.44 -22.56 21.17
C PRO A 147 -15.88 -23.50 20.08
N ALA A 148 -15.28 -22.93 19.03
CA ALA A 148 -14.69 -23.70 17.92
C ALA A 148 -13.44 -24.50 18.34
N SER A 149 -13.16 -25.62 17.66
CA SER A 149 -11.95 -26.42 17.85
C SER A 149 -10.75 -25.78 17.15
N VAL A 150 -9.82 -25.20 17.92
CA VAL A 150 -8.75 -24.33 17.39
C VAL A 150 -7.51 -25.08 16.87
N LEU A 151 -7.34 -26.37 17.19
CA LEU A 151 -6.07 -27.09 16.98
C LEU A 151 -6.06 -28.08 15.82
N VAL A 152 -6.81 -27.81 14.76
CA VAL A 152 -6.72 -28.59 13.52
C VAL A 152 -5.93 -27.78 12.50
N ARG A 153 -4.82 -28.34 12.01
CA ARG A 153 -4.09 -27.77 10.88
C ARG A 153 -4.77 -28.22 9.59
N ASN A 154 -5.53 -27.32 8.97
CA ASN A 154 -6.17 -27.58 7.69
C ASN A 154 -5.17 -27.42 6.54
N GLN A 155 -5.37 -28.16 5.46
CA GLN A 155 -4.58 -27.99 4.24
C GLN A 155 -4.87 -26.62 3.63
N ALA A 156 -3.84 -25.93 3.16
CA ALA A 156 -4.01 -24.62 2.53
C ALA A 156 -4.70 -24.74 1.17
N GLN A 157 -5.62 -23.82 0.89
CA GLN A 157 -6.28 -23.73 -0.41
C GLN A 157 -5.25 -23.43 -1.52
N SER A 158 -5.42 -24.07 -2.67
CA SER A 158 -4.56 -23.83 -3.83
C SER A 158 -5.12 -22.68 -4.66
N HIS A 159 -4.30 -21.68 -4.96
CA HIS A 159 -4.64 -20.54 -5.81
C HIS A 159 -3.82 -20.58 -7.11
N PRO A 160 -4.21 -21.41 -8.11
CA PRO A 160 -3.54 -21.40 -9.41
C PRO A 160 -3.81 -20.09 -10.14
N VAL A 161 -2.86 -19.62 -10.94
CA VAL A 161 -3.09 -18.47 -11.83
C VAL A 161 -3.97 -18.94 -12.99
N ILE A 162 -5.19 -18.43 -13.03
CA ILE A 162 -6.18 -18.73 -14.07
C ILE A 162 -6.15 -17.57 -15.07
N GLN A 163 -6.09 -17.89 -16.36
CA GLN A 163 -6.19 -16.92 -17.44
C GLN A 163 -7.49 -17.20 -18.20
N GLN A 164 -8.40 -16.23 -18.19
CA GLN A 164 -9.62 -16.30 -18.99
C GLN A 164 -9.33 -15.67 -20.35
N ARG A 165 -9.57 -16.35 -21.47
CA ARG A 165 -9.37 -15.77 -22.80
C ARG A 165 -10.50 -16.16 -23.74
N VAL A 166 -10.88 -15.24 -24.62
CA VAL A 166 -11.81 -15.53 -25.71
C VAL A 166 -10.99 -15.94 -26.92
N LYS A 167 -11.22 -17.16 -27.42
CA LYS A 167 -10.51 -17.68 -28.60
C LYS A 167 -11.50 -18.15 -29.66
N THR A 168 -11.16 -17.95 -30.93
CA THR A 168 -11.86 -18.64 -32.02
C THR A 168 -11.30 -20.06 -32.13
N ILE A 169 -12.14 -21.05 -31.84
CA ILE A 169 -11.74 -22.45 -31.93
C ILE A 169 -11.91 -22.88 -33.39
N PRO A 170 -10.89 -23.48 -34.03
CA PRO A 170 -11.02 -23.99 -35.40
C PRO A 170 -12.17 -24.99 -35.46
N GLY A 171 -13.19 -24.70 -36.28
CA GLY A 171 -14.39 -25.52 -36.44
C GLY A 171 -15.64 -25.05 -35.69
N LYS A 172 -15.57 -23.95 -34.91
CA LYS A 172 -16.75 -23.30 -34.31
C LYS A 172 -16.87 -21.86 -34.81
N SER A 173 -18.08 -21.45 -35.21
CA SER A 173 -18.34 -20.08 -35.68
C SER A 173 -18.44 -19.06 -34.55
N THR A 174 -18.73 -19.50 -33.32
CA THR A 174 -18.87 -18.63 -32.16
C THR A 174 -17.60 -18.67 -31.29
N PRO A 175 -17.07 -17.50 -30.88
CA PRO A 175 -15.92 -17.45 -29.99
C PRO A 175 -16.30 -18.00 -28.62
N GLN A 176 -15.41 -18.79 -28.01
CA GLN A 176 -15.65 -19.42 -26.71
C GLN A 176 -14.64 -18.93 -25.67
N VAL A 177 -15.10 -18.79 -24.43
CA VAL A 177 -14.25 -18.46 -23.28
C VAL A 177 -13.50 -19.73 -22.86
N VAL A 178 -12.19 -19.69 -22.93
CA VAL A 178 -11.28 -20.76 -22.52
C VAL A 178 -10.58 -20.34 -21.23
N PHE A 179 -10.62 -21.22 -20.23
CA PHE A 179 -9.89 -21.04 -18.97
C PHE A 179 -8.60 -21.84 -19.01
N GLU A 180 -7.47 -21.15 -19.01
CA GLU A 180 -6.15 -21.75 -18.96
C GLU A 180 -5.57 -21.59 -17.55
N SER A 181 -5.55 -22.67 -16.78
CA SER A 181 -4.79 -22.68 -15.53
C SER A 181 -3.33 -22.90 -15.84
N ARG A 182 -2.45 -21.95 -15.52
CA ARG A 182 -1.00 -22.20 -15.56
C ARG A 182 -0.65 -23.11 -14.39
N PRO A 183 -0.19 -24.36 -14.64
CA PRO A 183 0.17 -25.24 -13.55
C PRO A 183 1.33 -24.62 -12.78
N SER A 184 1.18 -24.45 -11.46
CA SER A 184 2.32 -24.11 -10.60
C SER A 184 3.41 -25.17 -10.81
N ARG A 185 4.68 -24.76 -10.85
CA ARG A 185 5.84 -25.66 -11.07
C ARG A 185 5.63 -26.99 -10.35
N LYS A 186 5.65 -28.10 -11.09
CA LYS A 186 5.40 -29.45 -10.54
C LYS A 186 6.45 -29.74 -9.46
N ILE A 187 6.00 -29.86 -8.21
CA ILE A 187 6.87 -30.22 -7.09
C ILE A 187 7.14 -31.72 -7.19
N SER A 188 8.33 -32.10 -7.66
CA SER A 188 8.74 -33.50 -7.88
C SER A 188 9.19 -34.23 -6.60
N SER A 189 8.90 -33.69 -5.41
CA SER A 189 9.31 -34.32 -4.16
C SER A 189 8.28 -35.35 -3.69
N LYS A 190 8.71 -36.59 -3.48
CA LYS A 190 7.88 -37.69 -2.91
C LYS A 190 7.33 -37.38 -1.50
N LYS A 191 7.91 -36.40 -0.80
CA LYS A 191 7.50 -35.94 0.53
C LYS A 191 7.54 -34.40 0.56
N PRO A 192 6.47 -33.70 0.14
CA PRO A 192 6.50 -32.24 0.13
C PRO A 192 6.40 -31.73 1.57
N SER A 193 7.40 -30.93 1.97
CA SER A 193 7.31 -30.14 3.19
C SER A 193 6.34 -28.97 2.97
N ARG A 194 5.76 -28.42 4.05
CA ARG A 194 4.88 -27.21 4.02
C ARG A 194 3.46 -27.39 3.43
N MET A 195 2.88 -28.59 3.48
CA MET A 195 1.48 -28.82 3.05
C MET A 195 0.44 -27.95 3.78
N PHE A 196 0.69 -27.64 5.05
CA PHE A 196 -0.19 -26.85 5.92
C PHE A 196 0.17 -25.35 5.95
N GLN A 197 1.16 -24.93 5.15
CA GLN A 197 1.54 -23.52 5.07
C GLN A 197 0.60 -22.78 4.11
N PRO A 198 0.08 -21.59 4.49
CA PRO A 198 -0.66 -20.74 3.56
C PRO A 198 0.15 -20.49 2.28
N ARG A 199 -0.53 -20.61 1.13
CA ARG A 199 0.09 -20.41 -0.18
C ARG A 199 0.01 -18.94 -0.58
N GLU A 200 1.01 -18.48 -1.32
CA GLU A 200 1.02 -17.15 -1.92
C GLU A 200 -0.13 -17.02 -2.94
N ILE A 201 -0.89 -15.94 -2.84
CA ILE A 201 -1.95 -15.60 -3.77
C ILE A 201 -1.31 -14.85 -4.94
N ARG A 202 -1.55 -15.33 -6.17
CA ARG A 202 -1.00 -14.75 -7.39
C ARG A 202 -2.09 -14.53 -8.41
N TYR A 203 -2.02 -13.39 -9.07
CA TYR A 203 -2.96 -12.96 -10.09
C TYR A 203 -2.25 -12.78 -11.43
N GLU A 204 -3.01 -12.75 -12.53
CA GLU A 204 -2.41 -12.52 -13.85
C GLU A 204 -2.03 -11.04 -14.05
N GLU A 205 -2.80 -10.17 -13.41
CA GLU A 205 -2.68 -8.72 -13.33
C GLU A 205 -1.35 -8.31 -12.68
N ASP A 206 -0.80 -9.11 -11.76
CA ASP A 206 0.47 -8.80 -11.10
C ASP A 206 1.63 -8.73 -12.11
N GLN A 207 1.59 -9.57 -13.14
CA GLN A 207 2.58 -9.52 -14.22
C GLN A 207 2.38 -8.28 -15.10
N LEU A 208 1.13 -7.89 -15.36
CA LEU A 208 0.79 -6.70 -16.14
C LEU A 208 1.21 -5.41 -15.42
N ARG A 209 0.96 -5.34 -14.10
CA ARG A 209 1.42 -4.22 -13.25
C ARG A 209 2.92 -4.04 -13.31
N LYS A 210 3.69 -5.13 -13.16
CA LYS A 210 5.16 -5.09 -13.21
C LYS A 210 5.68 -4.53 -14.53
N GLU A 211 5.12 -4.99 -15.65
CA GLU A 211 5.48 -4.51 -16.98
C GLU A 211 5.15 -3.02 -17.14
N PHE A 212 3.92 -2.62 -16.79
CA PHE A 212 3.50 -1.22 -16.89
C PHE A 212 4.36 -0.25 -16.07
N PHE A 213 4.63 -0.56 -14.80
CA PHE A 213 5.42 0.34 -13.92
C PHE A 213 6.92 0.29 -14.21
N SER A 214 7.40 -0.76 -14.88
CA SER A 214 8.77 -0.80 -15.39
C SER A 214 8.95 0.13 -16.57
N ASP A 215 7.96 0.20 -17.48
CA ASP A 215 7.96 1.15 -18.60
C ASP A 215 7.70 2.59 -18.15
N HIS A 216 6.90 2.78 -17.08
CA HIS A 216 6.46 4.09 -16.59
C HIS A 216 6.86 4.34 -15.12
N PRO A 217 8.16 4.50 -14.82
CA PRO A 217 8.63 4.67 -13.44
C PRO A 217 8.02 5.90 -12.76
N TRP A 218 7.78 6.97 -13.51
CA TRP A 218 7.22 8.23 -12.97
C TRP A 218 5.73 8.18 -12.64
N GLU A 219 4.99 7.15 -13.07
CA GLU A 219 3.63 6.96 -12.58
C GLU A 219 3.62 6.56 -11.09
N LEU A 220 4.71 6.00 -10.55
CA LEU A 220 4.85 5.74 -9.11
C LEU A 220 5.02 7.01 -8.27
N ALA A 221 5.46 8.12 -8.88
CA ALA A 221 5.59 9.40 -8.19
C ALA A 221 4.22 10.06 -7.96
N ARG A 222 3.16 9.63 -8.66
CA ARG A 222 1.82 10.14 -8.47
C ARG A 222 1.22 9.56 -7.19
N PRO A 223 0.77 10.39 -6.24
CA PRO A 223 0.22 9.90 -4.98
C PRO A 223 -1.06 9.11 -5.21
N ARG A 224 -1.17 7.95 -4.56
CA ARG A 224 -2.33 7.05 -4.66
C ARG A 224 -2.93 6.81 -3.29
N VAL A 225 -4.24 7.00 -3.17
CA VAL A 225 -5.01 6.64 -1.96
C VAL A 225 -5.30 5.14 -2.01
N VAL A 226 -4.83 4.40 -1.00
CA VAL A 226 -5.07 2.95 -0.85
C VAL A 226 -6.20 2.65 0.13
N LEU A 227 -6.60 3.65 0.93
CA LEU A 227 -7.74 3.53 1.83
C LEU A 227 -9.01 3.35 1.00
N GLU A 228 -9.71 2.24 1.25
CA GLU A 228 -10.99 1.94 0.63
C GLU A 228 -12.11 2.72 1.32
N ASN A 229 -13.14 3.11 0.56
CA ASN A 229 -14.34 3.73 1.11
C ASN A 229 -15.29 2.65 1.67
N ASP A 230 -15.97 1.92 0.77
CA ASP A 230 -16.95 0.89 1.12
C ASP A 230 -16.46 -0.55 0.85
N GLY A 231 -15.26 -0.69 0.25
CA GLY A 231 -14.70 -1.97 -0.24
C GLY A 231 -15.44 -2.58 -1.43
N ASN A 232 -16.54 -1.97 -1.87
CA ASN A 232 -17.41 -2.46 -2.95
C ASN A 232 -17.28 -1.64 -4.25
N ASP A 233 -16.28 -0.77 -4.33
CA ASP A 233 -16.06 0.12 -5.47
C ASP A 233 -15.94 -0.64 -6.80
N HIS A 234 -15.32 -1.83 -6.76
CA HIS A 234 -15.13 -2.70 -7.91
C HIS A 234 -16.43 -3.14 -8.61
N ARG A 235 -17.59 -3.10 -7.93
CA ARG A 235 -18.87 -3.54 -8.51
C ARG A 235 -19.42 -2.59 -9.56
N HIS A 236 -19.05 -1.31 -9.48
CA HIS A 236 -19.59 -0.26 -10.34
C HIS A 236 -18.69 0.03 -11.53
N TYR A 237 -17.52 -0.60 -11.61
CA TYR A 237 -16.55 -0.34 -12.65
C TYR A 237 -16.84 -1.15 -13.91
N ASN A 238 -16.93 -0.44 -15.04
CA ASN A 238 -17.07 -1.04 -16.35
C ASN A 238 -15.82 -0.76 -17.20
N TRP A 239 -14.94 -1.76 -17.29
CA TRP A 239 -13.66 -1.69 -18.01
C TRP A 239 -13.78 -1.66 -19.54
N ALA A 240 -14.99 -1.49 -20.09
CA ALA A 240 -15.20 -1.09 -21.48
C ALA A 240 -14.59 0.28 -21.80
N GLN A 241 -14.36 1.13 -20.80
CA GLN A 241 -13.60 2.37 -20.89
C GLN A 241 -12.56 2.41 -19.76
N ILE A 242 -11.50 3.20 -19.92
CA ILE A 242 -10.46 3.30 -18.89
C ILE A 242 -10.83 4.24 -17.73
N GLN A 243 -11.63 5.28 -18.00
CA GLN A 243 -12.16 6.18 -16.98
C GLN A 243 -13.30 5.50 -16.24
N GLN A 244 -13.28 5.58 -14.91
CA GLN A 244 -14.33 5.04 -14.06
C GLN A 244 -14.82 6.15 -13.12
N PRO A 245 -16.13 6.19 -12.81
CA PRO A 245 -16.64 7.15 -11.86
C PRO A 245 -16.02 6.89 -10.47
N GLY A 246 -15.57 7.95 -9.80
CA GLY A 246 -15.00 7.85 -8.45
C GLY A 246 -13.58 7.27 -8.36
N LYS A 247 -13.00 6.76 -9.46
CA LYS A 247 -11.62 6.28 -9.50
C LYS A 247 -10.71 7.27 -10.23
N ALA A 248 -9.58 7.62 -9.62
CA ALA A 248 -8.54 8.38 -10.31
C ALA A 248 -7.93 7.60 -11.49
N LEU A 249 -7.51 8.32 -12.53
CA LEU A 249 -6.78 7.74 -13.65
C LEU A 249 -5.38 7.29 -13.17
N ASP A 250 -5.14 5.98 -13.16
CA ASP A 250 -3.94 5.34 -12.63
C ASP A 250 -3.52 4.15 -13.53
N GLY A 251 -2.30 3.66 -13.35
CA GLY A 251 -1.79 2.46 -14.00
C GLY A 251 -2.66 1.22 -13.76
N GLU A 252 -3.33 1.14 -12.61
CA GLU A 252 -4.29 0.06 -12.35
C GLU A 252 -5.46 0.08 -13.34
N SER A 253 -5.91 1.26 -13.79
CA SER A 253 -6.97 1.35 -14.79
C SER A 253 -6.52 0.84 -16.16
N VAL A 254 -5.23 1.02 -16.50
CA VAL A 254 -4.63 0.45 -17.72
C VAL A 254 -4.62 -1.08 -17.64
N VAL A 255 -4.18 -1.64 -16.51
CA VAL A 255 -4.10 -3.09 -16.29
C VAL A 255 -5.49 -3.73 -16.40
N GLN A 256 -6.50 -3.14 -15.76
CA GLN A 256 -7.87 -3.66 -15.81
C GLN A 256 -8.49 -3.52 -17.21
N ARG A 257 -8.22 -2.40 -17.90
CA ARG A 257 -8.62 -2.21 -19.31
C ARG A 257 -7.98 -3.25 -20.23
N GLN A 258 -6.67 -3.50 -20.07
CA GLN A 258 -5.94 -4.53 -20.80
C GLN A 258 -6.53 -5.92 -20.53
N LEU A 259 -6.81 -6.23 -19.26
CA LEU A 259 -7.43 -7.49 -18.87
C LEU A 259 -8.82 -7.67 -19.48
N TYR A 260 -9.63 -6.61 -19.49
CA TYR A 260 -10.95 -6.61 -20.11
C TYR A 260 -10.88 -6.91 -21.61
N LEU A 261 -9.93 -6.29 -22.33
CA LEU A 261 -9.73 -6.54 -23.76
C LEU A 261 -9.34 -8.00 -24.02
N LEU A 262 -8.43 -8.56 -23.22
CA LEU A 262 -8.04 -9.98 -23.29
C LEU A 262 -9.20 -10.96 -23.04
N ASN A 263 -10.18 -10.54 -22.24
CA ASN A 263 -11.33 -11.36 -21.87
C ASN A 263 -12.53 -11.18 -22.81
N THR A 264 -12.56 -10.13 -23.63
CA THR A 264 -13.73 -9.77 -24.46
C THR A 264 -13.45 -9.94 -25.95
N VAL A 265 -12.28 -9.50 -26.42
CA VAL A 265 -11.91 -9.52 -27.84
C VAL A 265 -11.30 -10.88 -28.18
N PRO A 266 -11.82 -11.58 -29.23
CA PRO A 266 -11.27 -12.85 -29.64
C PRO A 266 -9.84 -12.71 -30.19
N ASP A 267 -8.96 -13.61 -29.77
CA ASP A 267 -7.61 -13.81 -30.31
C ASP A 267 -6.68 -12.59 -30.26
N ILE A 268 -6.99 -11.60 -29.41
CA ILE A 268 -6.11 -10.44 -29.19
C ILE A 268 -4.85 -10.85 -28.42
N THR A 269 -3.70 -10.35 -28.87
CA THR A 269 -2.45 -10.60 -28.14
C THR A 269 -2.32 -9.70 -26.92
N LYS A 270 -1.51 -10.13 -25.95
CA LYS A 270 -1.20 -9.33 -24.74
C LYS A 270 -0.59 -7.97 -25.07
N GLY A 271 0.27 -7.92 -26.10
CA GLY A 271 0.93 -6.69 -26.55
C GLY A 271 -0.05 -5.72 -27.21
N GLU A 272 -0.91 -6.20 -28.11
CA GLU A 272 -1.93 -5.34 -28.74
C GLU A 272 -2.93 -4.78 -27.72
N ALA A 273 -3.39 -5.62 -26.79
CA ALA A 273 -4.26 -5.18 -25.70
C ALA A 273 -3.57 -4.12 -24.82
N TYR A 274 -2.27 -4.28 -24.57
CA TYR A 274 -1.45 -3.29 -23.85
C TYR A 274 -1.37 -1.98 -24.62
N ASP A 275 -1.08 -2.01 -25.92
CA ASP A 275 -0.93 -0.82 -26.75
C ASP A 275 -2.23 -0.04 -26.92
N ILE A 276 -3.38 -0.72 -26.96
CA ILE A 276 -4.69 -0.05 -26.97
C ILE A 276 -4.90 0.68 -25.64
N ALA A 277 -4.78 -0.04 -24.51
CA ALA A 277 -5.01 0.54 -23.19
C ALA A 277 -4.02 1.68 -22.87
N ARG A 278 -2.76 1.53 -23.30
CA ARG A 278 -1.69 2.53 -23.12
C ARG A 278 -1.94 3.80 -23.93
N ARG A 279 -2.40 3.69 -25.18
CA ARG A 279 -2.76 4.86 -25.99
C ARG A 279 -3.96 5.61 -25.43
N GLU A 280 -4.99 4.88 -24.99
CA GLU A 280 -6.14 5.47 -24.29
C GLU A 280 -5.67 6.25 -23.04
N PHE A 281 -4.77 5.66 -22.26
CA PHE A 281 -4.18 6.29 -21.08
C PHE A 281 -3.39 7.56 -21.39
N TYR A 282 -2.53 7.54 -22.41
CA TYR A 282 -1.76 8.72 -22.82
C TYR A 282 -2.64 9.87 -23.27
N HIS A 283 -3.69 9.57 -24.03
CA HIS A 283 -4.64 10.59 -24.48
C HIS A 283 -5.28 11.31 -23.28
N LEU A 284 -5.71 10.55 -22.26
CA LEU A 284 -6.33 11.12 -21.08
C LEU A 284 -5.35 11.86 -20.18
N ARG A 285 -4.11 11.38 -20.05
CA ARG A 285 -3.06 12.09 -19.32
C ARG A 285 -2.73 13.43 -19.98
N LEU A 286 -2.58 13.44 -21.30
CA LEU A 286 -2.38 14.66 -22.07
C LEU A 286 -3.54 15.63 -21.87
N GLN A 287 -4.77 15.13 -21.95
CA GLN A 287 -5.96 15.95 -21.71
C GLN A 287 -5.92 16.59 -20.30
N GLN A 288 -5.62 15.82 -19.25
CA GLN A 288 -5.51 16.36 -17.88
C GLN A 288 -4.41 17.42 -17.71
N ASP A 289 -3.30 17.29 -18.44
CA ASP A 289 -2.20 18.27 -18.40
C ASP A 289 -2.59 19.57 -19.15
N VAL A 290 -3.22 19.44 -20.32
CA VAL A 290 -3.73 20.58 -21.09
C VAL A 290 -4.83 21.31 -20.32
N GLU A 291 -5.78 20.59 -19.73
CA GLU A 291 -6.87 21.17 -18.92
C GLU A 291 -6.32 22.00 -17.76
N ARG A 292 -5.33 21.48 -17.01
CA ARG A 292 -4.69 22.22 -15.92
C ARG A 292 -3.99 23.49 -16.39
N ARG A 293 -3.30 23.42 -17.54
CA ARG A 293 -2.60 24.57 -18.10
C ARG A 293 -3.56 25.64 -18.57
N VAL A 294 -4.55 25.27 -19.37
CA VAL A 294 -5.55 26.18 -19.93
C VAL A 294 -6.36 26.82 -18.81
N ALA A 295 -6.83 26.05 -17.82
CA ALA A 295 -7.59 26.59 -16.69
C ALA A 295 -6.80 27.66 -15.91
N ARG A 296 -5.49 27.48 -15.74
CA ARG A 296 -4.62 28.49 -15.11
C ARG A 296 -4.47 29.74 -15.98
N GLU A 297 -4.24 29.57 -17.28
CA GLU A 297 -4.10 30.68 -18.23
C GLU A 297 -5.40 31.51 -18.31
N GLU A 298 -6.55 30.85 -18.39
CA GLU A 298 -7.87 31.50 -18.38
C GLU A 298 -8.12 32.24 -17.07
N ALA A 299 -7.82 31.62 -15.93
CA ALA A 299 -7.96 32.26 -14.62
C ALA A 299 -7.11 33.53 -14.52
N LEU A 300 -5.83 33.48 -14.93
CA LEU A 300 -4.95 34.66 -14.96
C LEU A 300 -5.47 35.74 -15.91
N ALA A 301 -5.97 35.36 -17.09
CA ALA A 301 -6.56 36.30 -18.05
C ALA A 301 -7.79 37.01 -17.49
N THR A 302 -8.57 36.35 -16.64
CA THR A 302 -9.71 36.94 -15.92
C THR A 302 -9.33 37.73 -14.66
N GLY A 303 -8.04 37.84 -14.34
CA GLY A 303 -7.53 38.59 -13.20
C GLY A 303 -7.47 37.81 -11.88
N ALA A 304 -7.57 36.48 -11.91
CA ALA A 304 -7.28 35.67 -10.73
C ALA A 304 -5.77 35.74 -10.41
N TYR A 305 -5.43 35.77 -9.13
CA TYR A 305 -4.05 35.70 -8.66
C TYR A 305 -3.83 34.39 -7.90
N PHE A 306 -2.66 33.79 -8.09
CA PHE A 306 -2.26 32.57 -7.40
C PHE A 306 -1.11 32.86 -6.42
N GLY A 307 -0.96 32.01 -5.41
CA GLY A 307 0.20 32.03 -4.53
C GLY A 307 1.50 31.62 -5.25
N PRO A 308 2.61 31.49 -4.51
CA PRO A 308 3.87 31.03 -5.08
C PRO A 308 3.72 29.64 -5.69
N ASP A 309 4.37 29.44 -6.84
CA ASP A 309 4.38 28.13 -7.50
C ASP A 309 5.19 27.11 -6.69
N MET A 310 4.93 25.83 -6.91
CA MET A 310 5.67 24.76 -6.24
C MET A 310 7.16 24.79 -6.56
N HIS A 311 7.56 25.32 -7.72
CA HIS A 311 8.97 25.54 -8.03
C HIS A 311 9.63 26.57 -7.10
N THR A 312 8.95 27.70 -6.85
CA THR A 312 9.45 28.75 -5.95
C THR A 312 9.52 28.22 -4.51
N VAL A 313 8.46 27.55 -4.04
CA VAL A 313 8.44 26.93 -2.70
C VAL A 313 9.55 25.87 -2.57
N GLY A 314 9.81 25.09 -3.63
CA GLY A 314 10.91 24.13 -3.68
C GLY A 314 12.28 24.80 -3.50
N MET A 315 12.56 25.86 -4.26
CA MET A 315 13.81 26.63 -4.15
C MET A 315 14.01 27.20 -2.75
N GLU A 316 12.96 27.76 -2.14
CA GLU A 316 13.02 28.30 -0.78
C GLU A 316 13.38 27.22 0.26
N MET A 317 12.92 25.99 0.08
CA MET A 317 13.29 24.86 0.96
C MET A 317 14.72 24.38 0.70
N GLU A 318 15.17 24.37 -0.55
CA GLU A 318 16.55 24.02 -0.92
C GLU A 318 17.55 25.03 -0.33
N ASP A 319 17.26 26.33 -0.41
CA ASP A 319 18.08 27.39 0.18
C ASP A 319 18.19 27.22 1.71
N GLN A 320 17.09 26.87 2.39
CA GLN A 320 17.09 26.62 3.83
C GLN A 320 18.00 25.45 4.21
N GLU A 321 17.95 24.34 3.47
CA GLU A 321 18.82 23.19 3.71
C GLU A 321 20.27 23.46 3.31
N TYR A 322 20.51 24.26 2.26
CA TYR A 322 21.85 24.69 1.87
C TYR A 322 22.54 25.51 2.97
N GLU A 323 21.85 26.48 3.56
CA GLU A 323 22.40 27.27 4.65
C GLU A 323 22.67 26.42 5.91
N ARG A 324 21.80 25.43 6.20
CA ARG A 324 22.06 24.44 7.27
C ARG A 324 23.31 23.62 6.98
N TRP A 325 23.46 23.13 5.75
CA TRP A 325 24.62 22.37 5.33
C TRP A 325 25.91 23.21 5.39
N LYS A 326 25.87 24.47 5.00
CA LYS A 326 27.00 25.39 5.05
C LYS A 326 27.54 25.56 6.47
N VAL A 327 26.67 25.83 7.44
CA VAL A 327 27.06 25.92 8.86
C VAL A 327 27.69 24.61 9.35
N TRP A 328 27.13 23.46 8.95
CA TRP A 328 27.71 22.15 9.29
C TRP A 328 29.08 21.94 8.64
N ALA A 329 29.23 22.28 7.36
CA ALA A 329 30.46 22.10 6.59
C ALA A 329 31.59 22.96 7.16
N ASP A 330 31.30 24.21 7.52
CA ASP A 330 32.25 25.10 8.19
C ASP A 330 32.72 24.50 9.53
N ALA A 331 31.79 23.98 10.34
CA ALA A 331 32.13 23.33 11.60
C ALA A 331 32.96 22.05 11.40
N GLN A 332 32.71 21.27 10.35
CA GLN A 332 33.53 20.10 10.01
C GLN A 332 34.92 20.49 9.51
N ASN A 333 35.02 21.52 8.67
CA ASN A 333 36.29 22.05 8.19
C ASN A 333 37.14 22.53 9.36
N GLN A 334 36.55 23.27 10.30
CA GLN A 334 37.25 23.71 11.52
C GLN A 334 37.74 22.51 12.36
N LYS A 335 36.91 21.48 12.54
CA LYS A 335 37.33 20.26 13.27
C LYS A 335 38.46 19.52 12.54
N MET A 336 38.40 19.44 11.22
CA MET A 336 39.44 18.81 10.40
C MET A 336 40.74 19.59 10.49
N GLU A 337 40.69 20.91 10.37
CA GLU A 337 41.84 21.80 10.54
C GLU A 337 42.45 21.68 11.94
N GLN A 338 41.63 21.67 12.99
CA GLN A 338 42.09 21.43 14.37
C GLN A 338 42.77 20.06 14.52
N SER A 339 42.20 19.01 13.92
CA SER A 339 42.80 17.67 13.95
C SER A 339 44.13 17.62 13.19
N LEU A 340 44.24 18.32 12.05
CA LEU A 340 45.49 18.41 11.29
C LEU A 340 46.55 19.21 12.05
N ALA A 341 46.17 20.33 12.65
CA ALA A 341 47.07 21.14 13.48
C ALA A 341 47.55 20.37 14.72
N ALA A 342 46.68 19.58 15.35
CA ALA A 342 47.07 18.69 16.46
C ALA A 342 48.05 17.59 15.99
N PHE A 343 47.90 17.09 14.77
CA PHE A 343 48.80 16.08 14.19
C PHE A 343 50.15 16.68 13.79
N SER A 344 50.18 17.84 13.14
CA SER A 344 51.44 18.54 12.78
C SER A 344 52.19 19.01 14.02
N GLY A 345 51.49 19.51 15.04
CA GLY A 345 52.09 19.89 16.32
C GLY A 345 52.66 18.70 17.11
N ALA A 346 52.18 17.48 16.87
CA ALA A 346 52.75 16.27 17.48
C ALA A 346 54.05 15.79 16.80
N ILE A 347 54.28 16.16 15.53
CA ILE A 347 55.52 15.81 14.80
C ILE A 347 56.69 16.71 15.21
N GLU A 348 56.44 17.98 15.55
CA GLU A 348 57.48 18.90 16.05
C GLU A 348 57.87 18.63 17.52
N MET A 349 57.11 17.80 18.25
CA MET A 349 57.33 17.50 19.67
C MET A 349 58.22 16.26 19.92
N ASN A 350 58.91 15.74 18.90
CA ASN A 350 60.04 14.84 19.09
C ASN A 350 61.37 15.48 18.67
N PRO A 351 61.89 16.47 19.42
CA PRO A 351 63.32 16.76 19.38
C PRO A 351 64.01 15.66 20.20
N GLU A 352 64.49 14.63 19.53
CA GLU A 352 65.60 13.87 20.09
C GLU A 352 66.79 14.83 20.18
N GLU A 353 67.26 15.06 21.40
CA GLU A 353 68.54 15.70 21.69
C GLU A 353 69.67 14.87 21.09
N GLU A 354 70.37 15.42 20.09
CA GLU A 354 71.80 15.27 19.79
C GLU A 354 72.08 16.17 18.56
N SER A 355 73.12 16.98 18.42
CA SER A 355 74.23 17.40 19.25
C SER A 355 74.93 18.54 18.45
N GLY A 356 75.55 19.49 19.14
CA GLY A 356 76.81 20.09 18.74
C GLY A 356 76.93 20.95 17.47
N ALA A 357 77.39 22.18 17.72
CA ALA A 357 78.45 22.90 17.00
C ALA A 357 78.06 24.07 16.09
N ASP A 358 78.35 25.25 16.66
CA ASP A 358 79.13 26.35 16.13
C ASP A 358 78.56 27.37 15.14
N GLU A 359 78.86 28.60 15.54
CA GLU A 359 78.77 29.89 14.86
C GLU A 359 79.19 29.85 13.39
N THR A 360 78.50 30.64 12.55
CA THR A 360 79.09 31.87 12.01
C THR A 360 78.06 32.69 11.25
N GLU A 361 77.93 33.95 11.66
CA GLU A 361 77.48 35.05 10.83
C GLU A 361 78.25 35.05 9.49
N LYS A 362 77.53 35.21 8.39
CA LYS A 362 77.97 36.07 7.29
C LYS A 362 76.78 36.55 6.47
N LEU A 363 76.45 37.82 6.71
CA LEU A 363 75.93 38.76 5.73
C LEU A 363 76.57 38.54 4.35
N SER A 364 75.78 38.39 3.30
CA SER A 364 75.85 39.22 2.08
C SER A 364 75.03 38.64 0.92
N LEU A 365 74.33 39.57 0.25
CA LEU A 365 73.69 39.54 -1.07
C LEU A 365 72.27 38.95 -1.18
#